data_AF-A0ABD0U203-F1
#
_entry.id   AF-A0ABD0U203-F1
#
_cell.length_a   1.000
_cell.length_b   1.000
_cell.length_c   1.000
_cell.angle_alpha   90.00
_cell.angle_beta   90.00
_cell.angle_gamma   90.00
#
_symmetry.space_group_name_H-M   'P 1'
#
loop_
_entity.id
_entity.type
_entity.pdbx_description
1 polymer ?
#
loop_
_entity_poly.entity_id
_entity_poly.type
_entity_poly.pdbx_seq_one_letter_code
_entity_poly.pdbx_strand_id
1 'polypeptide(L)'
;MALLYHISITTAQVPSTVAPPTAAPPSRNGDDIEVIKDVKNNRYVQELGMLAIEKQNLGKSLPSSFSFIEVVSAKRWHVNDGFMYFLNINSKKKINDVEVEGSFLAYVHVKAAGDRTLKGGIFQPTNE
;
A
#
# COMPACT_ATOMS: atom_id res chain seq x y z
N MET A 1 29.38 36.54 24.13
CA MET A 1 29.82 35.57 23.11
C MET A 1 29.13 34.25 23.40
N ALA A 2 28.02 33.96 22.71
CA ALA A 2 27.22 32.75 22.92
C ALA A 2 27.66 31.67 21.91
N LEU A 3 28.04 30.50 22.42
CA LEU A 3 28.49 29.36 21.62
C LEU A 3 27.26 28.60 21.08
N LEU A 4 27.05 28.61 19.76
CA LEU A 4 26.03 27.78 19.11
C LEU A 4 26.56 26.35 18.92
N TYR A 5 25.97 25.40 19.63
CA TYR A 5 26.17 23.97 19.38
C TYR A 5 25.47 23.57 18.08
N HIS A 6 26.25 23.21 17.07
CA HIS A 6 25.73 22.57 15.85
C HIS A 6 25.55 21.08 16.15
N ILE A 7 24.32 20.66 16.41
CA ILE A 7 23.97 19.23 16.48
C ILE A 7 23.82 18.74 15.04
N SER A 8 24.81 18.01 14.53
CA SER A 8 24.70 17.28 13.27
C SER A 8 23.92 15.99 13.52
N ILE A 9 22.65 15.95 13.10
CA ILE A 9 21.88 14.71 13.07
C ILE A 9 22.22 14.00 11.76
N THR A 10 23.12 13.01 11.82
CA THR A 10 23.34 12.06 10.72
C THR A 10 22.26 11.00 10.78
N THR A 11 21.18 11.17 10.01
CA THR A 11 20.25 10.07 9.72
C THR A 11 20.94 9.10 8.78
N ALA A 12 21.37 7.96 9.32
CA ALA A 12 21.83 6.83 8.51
C ALA A 12 20.66 6.33 7.66
N GLN A 13 20.63 6.66 6.37
CA GLN A 13 19.74 6.04 5.41
C GLN A 13 20.22 4.60 5.19
N VAL A 14 19.53 3.63 5.76
CA VAL A 14 19.65 2.24 5.35
C VAL A 14 18.96 2.11 3.99
N PRO A 15 19.68 1.79 2.90
CA PRO A 15 19.02 1.52 1.63
C PRO A 15 18.20 0.24 1.76
N SER A 16 16.89 0.38 1.98
CA SER A 16 15.93 -0.72 1.86
C SER A 16 15.62 -0.93 0.39
N THR A 17 16.55 -1.52 -0.36
CA THR A 17 16.28 -2.03 -1.70
C THR A 17 16.00 -3.52 -1.58
N VAL A 18 14.82 -3.87 -1.04
CA VAL A 18 14.26 -5.19 -1.31
C VAL A 18 13.67 -5.11 -2.71
N ALA A 19 14.31 -5.77 -3.67
CA ALA A 19 13.79 -5.89 -5.02
C ALA A 19 12.37 -6.47 -4.97
N PRO A 20 11.44 -6.02 -5.84
CA PRO A 20 10.13 -6.65 -5.96
C PRO A 20 10.32 -8.17 -6.17
N PRO A 21 9.42 -9.01 -5.65
CA PRO A 21 9.51 -10.46 -5.85
C PRO A 21 9.72 -10.75 -7.34
N THR A 22 10.82 -11.44 -7.65
CA THR A 22 11.27 -11.76 -9.00
C THR A 22 10.17 -12.57 -9.69
N ALA A 23 9.41 -11.91 -10.56
CA ALA A 23 8.31 -12.51 -11.30
C ALA A 23 8.86 -13.45 -12.38
N ALA A 24 8.12 -14.52 -12.67
CA ALA A 24 8.28 -15.25 -13.92
C ALA A 24 8.11 -14.29 -15.12
N PRO A 25 8.74 -14.56 -16.28
CA PRO A 25 8.63 -13.68 -17.44
C PRO A 25 7.15 -13.48 -17.85
N PRO A 26 6.76 -12.27 -18.25
CA PRO A 26 5.37 -11.95 -18.57
C PRO A 26 4.85 -12.80 -19.72
N SER A 27 3.68 -13.45 -19.51
CA SER A 27 2.81 -13.78 -20.64
C SER A 27 2.31 -12.48 -21.27
N ARG A 28 2.29 -12.45 -22.61
CA ARG A 28 1.91 -11.28 -23.40
C ARG A 28 0.44 -10.91 -23.28
N ASN A 29 -0.35 -11.78 -22.65
CA ASN A 29 -1.78 -11.59 -22.40
C ASN A 29 -1.94 -11.29 -20.90
N GLY A 30 -2.58 -10.18 -20.54
CA GLY A 30 -2.82 -9.74 -19.16
C GLY A 30 -3.71 -10.65 -18.31
N ASP A 31 -3.80 -11.94 -18.67
CA ASP A 31 -4.62 -12.98 -18.02
C ASP A 31 -3.88 -13.67 -16.87
N ASP A 32 -2.55 -13.49 -16.76
CA ASP A 32 -1.75 -14.10 -15.70
C ASP A 32 -1.89 -13.29 -14.40
N ILE A 33 -2.97 -13.58 -13.67
CA ILE A 33 -3.17 -13.11 -12.31
C ILE A 33 -2.29 -13.94 -11.37
N GLU A 34 -1.26 -13.32 -10.83
CA GLU A 34 -0.39 -13.91 -9.82
C GLU A 34 -0.97 -13.66 -8.42
N VAL A 35 -1.21 -14.74 -7.66
CA VAL A 35 -1.52 -14.64 -6.23
C VAL A 35 -0.21 -14.53 -5.47
N ILE A 36 -0.03 -13.43 -4.74
CA ILE A 36 1.18 -13.22 -3.94
C ILE A 36 1.05 -14.05 -2.66
N LYS A 37 2.00 -14.95 -2.44
CA LYS A 37 2.07 -15.78 -1.23
C LYS A 37 2.77 -15.03 -0.10
N ASP A 38 2.50 -15.47 1.14
CA ASP A 38 3.13 -14.95 2.35
C ASP A 38 3.00 -13.43 2.52
N VAL A 39 1.79 -12.90 2.24
CA VAL A 39 1.52 -11.46 2.18
C VAL A 39 1.85 -10.74 3.49
N LYS A 40 1.59 -11.38 4.64
CA LYS A 40 1.84 -10.79 5.96
C LYS A 40 3.31 -10.48 6.20
N ASN A 41 4.22 -11.33 5.71
CA ASN A 41 5.66 -11.14 5.84
C ASN A 41 6.29 -10.40 4.64
N ASN A 42 5.52 -10.18 3.57
CA ASN A 42 5.98 -9.45 2.39
C ASN A 42 5.95 -7.94 2.64
N ARG A 43 7.08 -7.40 3.10
CA ARG A 43 7.27 -5.97 3.40
C ARG A 43 6.82 -5.05 2.26
N TYR A 44 7.16 -5.38 1.02
CA TYR A 44 6.80 -4.55 -0.13
C TYR A 44 5.28 -4.44 -0.30
N VAL A 45 4.57 -5.56 -0.16
CA VAL A 45 3.11 -5.57 -0.26
C VAL A 45 2.46 -4.84 0.92
N GLN A 46 2.99 -4.98 2.14
CA GLN A 46 2.54 -4.21 3.30
C GLN A 46 2.71 -2.70 3.07
N GLU A 47 3.86 -2.27 2.54
CA GLU A 47 4.13 -0.87 2.18
C GLU A 47 3.17 -0.34 1.10
N LEU A 48 2.79 -1.16 0.11
CA LEU A 48 1.76 -0.78 -0.86
C LEU A 48 0.39 -0.61 -0.20
N GLY A 49 0.06 -1.45 0.79
CA GLY A 49 -1.17 -1.32 1.57
C GLY A 49 -1.22 -0.03 2.38
N MET A 50 -0.13 0.32 3.07
CA MET A 50 -0.03 1.59 3.79
C MET A 50 -0.20 2.78 2.84
N LEU A 51 0.50 2.78 1.70
CA LEU A 51 0.39 3.83 0.68
C LEU A 51 -1.05 3.98 0.17
N ALA A 52 -1.77 2.87 -0.03
CA ALA A 52 -3.17 2.90 -0.47
C ALA A 52 -4.06 3.64 0.55
N ILE A 53 -3.90 3.35 1.84
CA ILE A 53 -4.65 4.01 2.91
C ILE A 53 -4.31 5.50 3.00
N GLU A 54 -3.02 5.86 2.93
CA GLU A 54 -2.57 7.26 2.93
C GLU A 54 -3.16 8.05 1.75
N LYS A 55 -3.10 7.51 0.54
CA LYS A 55 -3.65 8.16 -0.66
C LYS A 55 -5.17 8.28 -0.59
N GLN A 56 -5.86 7.27 -0.06
CA GLN A 56 -7.31 7.32 0.15
C GLN A 56 -7.69 8.44 1.13
N ASN A 57 -6.93 8.60 2.22
CA ASN A 57 -7.16 9.65 3.21
C ASN A 57 -6.88 11.06 2.65
N LEU A 58 -5.83 11.22 1.84
CA LEU A 58 -5.53 12.51 1.20
C LEU A 58 -6.61 12.96 0.22
N GLY A 59 -7.28 12.02 -0.46
CA GLY A 59 -8.34 12.32 -1.42
C GLY A 59 -9.71 12.64 -0.82
N LYS A 60 -9.89 12.49 0.50
CA LYS A 60 -11.16 12.71 1.19
C LYS A 60 -11.03 13.88 2.16
N SER A 61 -11.90 14.89 2.03
CA SER A 61 -12.12 15.86 3.09
C SER A 61 -12.82 15.17 4.28
N LEU A 62 -12.43 15.54 5.50
CA LEU A 62 -13.04 15.10 6.77
C LEU A 62 -14.59 15.07 6.70
N PRO A 63 -15.26 14.14 7.41
CA PRO A 63 -14.81 13.51 8.67
C PRO A 63 -14.43 12.01 8.59
N SER A 64 -14.28 11.41 7.40
CA SER A 64 -13.93 9.98 7.30
C SER A 64 -12.45 9.74 7.03
N SER A 65 -11.77 8.99 7.90
CA SER A 65 -10.39 8.55 7.71
C SER A 65 -10.26 7.05 7.87
N PHE A 66 -9.22 6.48 7.25
CA PHE A 66 -8.86 5.09 7.34
C PHE A 66 -7.57 4.91 8.15
N SER A 67 -7.52 3.86 8.97
CA SER A 67 -6.31 3.39 9.65
C SER A 67 -5.92 2.04 9.09
N PHE A 68 -4.64 1.87 8.76
CA PHE A 68 -4.08 0.62 8.28
C PHE A 68 -3.90 -0.38 9.42
N ILE A 69 -4.21 -1.66 9.20
CA ILE A 69 -3.87 -2.77 10.13
C ILE A 69 -2.83 -3.67 9.45
N GLU A 70 -3.22 -4.36 8.39
CA GLU A 70 -2.35 -5.24 7.61
C GLU A 70 -2.94 -5.52 6.23
N VAL A 71 -2.10 -5.90 5.27
CA VAL A 71 -2.57 -6.55 4.03
C VAL A 71 -2.72 -8.05 4.32
N VAL A 72 -3.91 -8.59 4.10
CA VAL A 72 -4.22 -10.01 4.37
C VAL A 72 -4.16 -10.87 3.11
N SER A 73 -4.41 -10.29 1.94
CA SER A 73 -4.20 -10.98 0.67
C SER A 73 -3.87 -9.98 -0.44
N ALA A 74 -3.12 -10.46 -1.44
CA ALA A 74 -2.72 -9.64 -2.57
C ALA A 74 -2.64 -10.46 -3.85
N LYS A 75 -3.06 -9.86 -4.95
CA LYS A 75 -2.89 -10.37 -6.30
C LYS A 75 -2.25 -9.30 -7.16
N ARG A 76 -1.55 -9.69 -8.21
CA ARG A 76 -1.06 -8.76 -9.22
C ARG A 76 -1.18 -9.33 -10.62
N TRP A 77 -1.23 -8.45 -11.62
CA TRP A 77 -1.14 -8.82 -13.02
C TRP A 77 -0.42 -7.72 -13.80
N HIS A 78 0.15 -8.10 -14.93
CA HIS A 78 0.79 -7.15 -15.83
C HIS A 78 -0.22 -6.20 -16.47
N VAL A 79 0.18 -4.94 -16.61
CA VAL A 79 -0.50 -3.92 -17.40
C VAL A 79 0.52 -3.26 -18.33
N ASN A 80 0.07 -2.43 -19.27
CA ASN A 80 0.93 -1.82 -20.31
C ASN A 80 2.23 -1.18 -19.77
N ASP A 81 2.20 -0.64 -18.55
CA ASP A 81 3.38 -0.08 -17.86
C ASP A 81 3.42 -0.59 -16.41
N GLY A 82 4.13 -1.69 -16.18
CA GLY A 82 4.32 -2.28 -14.86
C GLY A 82 3.22 -3.26 -14.44
N PHE A 83 2.72 -3.12 -13.21
CA PHE A 83 1.80 -4.07 -12.58
C PHE A 83 0.63 -3.37 -11.90
N MET A 84 -0.55 -3.97 -12.02
CA MET A 84 -1.68 -3.66 -11.14
C MET A 84 -1.68 -4.62 -9.96
N TYR A 85 -1.79 -4.09 -8.75
CA TYR A 85 -1.97 -4.84 -7.52
C TYR A 85 -3.39 -4.69 -7.03
N PHE A 86 -4.04 -5.80 -6.71
CA PHE A 86 -5.27 -5.84 -5.93
C PHE A 86 -4.92 -6.29 -4.51
N LEU A 87 -5.22 -5.44 -3.53
CA LEU A 87 -4.90 -5.65 -2.12
C LEU A 87 -6.19 -5.76 -1.31
N ASN A 88 -6.29 -6.79 -0.47
CA ASN A 88 -7.26 -6.80 0.62
C ASN A 88 -6.54 -6.36 1.90
N ILE A 89 -6.95 -5.21 2.42
CA ILE A 89 -6.31 -4.54 3.55
C ILE A 89 -7.28 -4.55 4.73
N ASN A 90 -6.93 -5.23 5.82
CA ASN A 90 -7.63 -5.03 7.07
C ASN A 90 -7.37 -3.59 7.54
N SER A 91 -8.44 -2.88 7.86
CA SER A 91 -8.39 -1.46 8.17
C SER A 91 -9.53 -1.08 9.11
N LYS A 92 -9.38 0.07 9.76
CA LYS A 92 -10.49 0.75 10.45
C LYS A 92 -10.91 1.94 9.62
N LYS A 93 -12.20 2.18 9.50
CA LYS A 93 -12.75 3.41 8.97
C LYS A 93 -13.40 4.18 10.11
N LYS A 94 -12.89 5.37 10.38
CA LYS A 94 -13.53 6.32 11.28
C LYS A 94 -14.62 7.07 10.50
N ILE A 95 -15.83 7.12 11.04
CA ILE A 95 -16.96 7.90 10.53
C ILE A 95 -17.50 8.69 11.72
N ASN A 96 -17.28 10.01 11.73
CA ASN A 96 -17.49 10.85 12.91
C ASN A 96 -16.70 10.29 14.11
N ASP A 97 -17.37 9.93 15.20
CA ASP A 97 -16.73 9.38 16.41
C ASP A 97 -16.79 7.85 16.51
N VAL A 98 -17.25 7.18 15.45
CA VAL A 98 -17.36 5.71 15.41
C VAL A 98 -16.24 5.15 14.53
N GLU A 99 -15.52 4.16 15.06
CA GLU A 99 -14.58 3.35 14.28
C GLU A 99 -15.23 2.02 13.91
N VAL A 100 -15.17 1.69 12.62
CA VAL A 100 -15.69 0.43 12.09
C VAL A 100 -14.51 -0.34 11.50
N GLU A 101 -14.28 -1.56 11.98
CA GLU A 101 -13.32 -2.48 11.38
C GLU A 101 -13.86 -3.10 10.09
N GLY A 102 -12.99 -3.33 9.13
CA GLY A 102 -13.36 -3.92 7.86
C GLY A 102 -12.21 -4.08 6.88
N SER A 103 -12.56 -4.51 5.68
CA SER A 103 -11.63 -4.68 4.56
C SER A 103 -11.67 -3.48 3.64
N PHE A 104 -10.54 -2.82 3.43
CA PHE A 104 -10.34 -1.89 2.34
C PHE A 104 -9.72 -2.62 1.15
N LEU A 105 -10.51 -2.83 0.11
CA LEU A 105 -10.09 -3.46 -1.13
C LEU A 105 -9.52 -2.37 -2.05
N ALA A 106 -8.23 -2.44 -2.37
CA ALA A 106 -7.52 -1.38 -3.07
C ALA A 106 -6.88 -1.88 -4.38
N TYR A 107 -6.90 -1.01 -5.39
CA TYR A 107 -6.16 -1.18 -6.64
C TYR A 107 -4.99 -0.20 -6.69
N VAL A 108 -3.76 -0.72 -6.68
CA VAL A 108 -2.54 0.08 -6.73
C VAL A 108 -1.80 -0.24 -8.02
N HIS A 109 -1.57 0.78 -8.85
CA HIS A 109 -0.75 0.68 -10.04
C HIS A 109 0.70 1.03 -9.68
N VAL A 110 1.60 0.10 -9.97
CA VAL A 110 3.05 0.30 -9.86
C VAL A 110 3.64 0.31 -11.27
N LYS A 111 4.17 1.46 -11.70
CA LYS A 111 4.81 1.58 -13.02
C LYS A 111 6.18 0.87 -13.04
N ALA A 112 6.70 0.58 -14.23
CA ALA A 112 8.04 0.02 -14.36
C ALA A 112 9.13 0.94 -13.78
N ALA A 113 8.92 2.26 -13.83
CA ALA A 113 9.81 3.27 -13.25
C ALA A 113 9.72 3.36 -11.70
N GLY A 114 8.79 2.65 -11.06
CA GLY A 114 8.63 2.61 -9.61
C GLY A 114 7.59 3.56 -9.02
N ASP A 115 6.95 4.41 -9.84
CA ASP A 115 5.81 5.23 -9.40
C ASP A 115 4.67 4.35 -8.87
N ARG A 116 4.07 4.75 -7.75
CA ARG A 116 2.99 4.03 -7.06
C ARG A 116 1.76 4.93 -6.96
N THR A 117 0.65 4.50 -7.54
CA THR A 117 -0.59 5.28 -7.59
C THR A 117 -1.78 4.43 -7.18
N LEU A 118 -2.56 4.90 -6.20
CA LEU A 118 -3.88 4.35 -5.90
C LEU A 118 -4.83 4.69 -7.06
N LYS A 119 -5.43 3.67 -7.68
CA LYS A 119 -6.41 3.83 -8.76
C LYS A 119 -7.85 3.83 -8.24
N GLY A 120 -8.08 3.17 -7.13
CA GLY A 120 -9.37 3.17 -6.44
C GLY A 120 -9.37 2.22 -5.25
N GLY A 121 -10.40 2.33 -4.43
CA GLY A 121 -10.66 1.37 -3.38
C GLY A 121 -12.06 1.47 -2.82
N ILE A 122 -12.52 0.38 -2.22
CA ILE A 122 -13.83 0.26 -1.58
C ILE A 122 -13.65 -0.33 -0.19
N PHE A 123 -14.40 0.20 0.78
CA PHE A 123 -14.43 -0.32 2.14
C PHE A 123 -15.64 -1.21 2.34
N GLN A 124 -15.41 -2.38 2.92
CA GLN A 124 -16.42 -3.35 3.30
C GLN A 124 -16.32 -3.54 4.82
N PRO A 125 -17.31 -3.07 5.60
CA PRO A 125 -17.32 -3.29 7.05
C PRO A 125 -17.43 -4.78 7.34
N THR A 126 -16.80 -5.23 8.42
CA THR A 126 -17.05 -6.58 8.94
C THR A 126 -18.45 -6.57 9.57
N ASN A 127 -19.37 -7.39 9.04
CA ASN A 127 -20.66 -7.58 9.68
C ASN A 127 -20.44 -8.49 10.91
N GLU A 128 -20.77 -7.97 12.10
CA GLU A 128 -20.92 -8.79 13.31
C GLU A 128 -22.19 -9.66 13.26
#